data_AF-A0A8X6IN50-F1
#
_entry.id   AF-A0A8X6IN50-F1
#
_cell.length_a   1.000
_cell.length_b   1.000
_cell.length_c   1.000
_cell.angle_alpha   90.00
_cell.angle_beta   90.00
_cell.angle_gamma   90.00
#
_symmetry.space_group_name_H-M   'P 1'
#
loop_
_entity.id
_entity.type
_entity.pdbx_description
1 polymer ?
#
loop_
_entity_poly.entity_id
_entity_poly.type
_entity_poly.pdbx_seq_one_letter_code
_entity_poly.pdbx_strand_id
1 'polypeptide(L)' 'MLNRSSVLLYSFHIRSLSRHFRYARASYVGLSRLPTGKTKLVHTSVASKNQETTEQYHFKISPIYYSSAFR' A
#
# COMPACT_ATOMS: atom_id res chain seq x y z
N MET A 1 14.55 12.82 31.08
CA MET A 1 13.23 12.22 30.79
C MET A 1 13.27 11.72 29.36
N LEU A 2 13.50 10.42 29.15
CA LEU A 2 13.64 9.81 27.82
C LEU A 2 12.25 9.73 27.18
N ASN A 3 12.05 10.42 26.05
CA ASN A 3 10.81 10.40 25.26
C ASN A 3 10.51 8.97 24.80
N ARG A 4 9.44 8.37 25.36
CA ARG A 4 8.96 7.06 24.91
C ARG A 4 8.43 7.19 23.49
N SER A 5 9.09 6.50 22.57
CA SER A 5 8.70 6.35 21.18
C SER A 5 7.24 5.89 21.07
N SER A 6 6.38 6.78 20.57
CA SER A 6 5.05 6.41 20.11
C SER A 6 5.20 5.41 18.95
N VAL A 7 4.86 4.15 19.16
CA VAL A 7 4.83 3.15 18.08
C VAL A 7 3.67 3.50 17.15
N LEU A 8 3.97 4.04 15.97
CA LEU A 8 2.95 4.29 14.94
C LEU A 8 2.54 2.95 14.31
N LEU A 9 1.24 2.66 14.31
CA LEU A 9 0.66 1.47 13.67
C LEU A 9 0.08 1.88 12.32
N TYR A 10 0.49 1.20 11.27
CA TYR A 10 0.03 1.41 9.91
C TYR A 10 -0.82 0.23 9.46
N SER A 11 -1.85 0.49 8.67
CA SER A 11 -2.58 -0.54 7.95
C SER A 11 -2.72 -0.15 6.49
N PHE A 12 -2.76 -1.15 5.61
CA PHE A 12 -2.92 -0.92 4.18
C PHE A 12 -3.76 -2.01 3.52
N HIS A 13 -4.40 -1.64 2.42
CA HIS A 13 -5.26 -2.51 1.64
C HIS A 13 -5.19 -2.15 0.14
N ILE A 14 -5.06 -3.16 -0.71
CA ILE A 14 -5.03 -3.00 -2.17
C ILE A 14 -6.24 -3.69 -2.78
N ARG A 15 -7.16 -2.91 -3.35
CA ARG A 15 -8.47 -3.42 -3.78
C ARG A 15 -8.41 -4.54 -4.81
N SER A 16 -7.37 -4.59 -5.64
CA SER A 16 -7.20 -5.63 -6.67
C SER A 16 -6.45 -6.87 -6.21
N LEU A 17 -5.93 -6.91 -4.97
CA LEU A 17 -4.97 -7.94 -4.52
C LEU A 17 -5.26 -8.51 -3.14
N SER A 18 -5.72 -7.69 -2.20
CA SER A 18 -6.01 -8.11 -0.84
C SER A 18 -7.51 -8.06 -0.61
N ARG A 19 -8.08 -9.11 0.01
CA ARG A 19 -9.43 -9.07 0.58
C ARG A 19 -9.44 -8.53 2.02
N HIS A 20 -8.27 -8.45 2.65
CA HIS A 20 -8.11 -8.11 4.06
C HIS A 20 -7.09 -6.98 4.24
N PHE A 21 -7.28 -6.15 5.26
CA PHE A 21 -6.31 -5.15 5.69
C PHE A 21 -5.07 -5.83 6.25
N ARG A 22 -3.90 -5.29 5.91
CA ARG A 22 -2.62 -5.74 6.44
C ARG A 22 -2.06 -4.67 7.37
N TYR A 23 -1.58 -5.08 8.53
CA TYR A 23 -0.99 -4.18 9.52
C TYR A 23 0.54 -4.25 9.46
N ALA A 24 1.19 -3.09 9.51
CA ALA A 24 2.63 -2.95 9.50
C ALA A 24 3.08 -1.93 10.55
N ARG A 25 4.25 -2.17 11.16
CA ARG A 25 4.94 -1.17 11.98
C ARG A 25 5.91 -0.29 11.16
N ALA A 26 6.13 -0.65 9.90
CA ALA A 26 6.99 0.09 8.99
C ALA A 26 6.18 1.11 8.18
N SER A 27 6.78 2.27 7.92
CA SER A 27 6.23 3.34 7.07
C SER A 27 6.41 3.09 5.56
N TYR A 28 6.98 1.93 5.17
CA TYR A 28 7.22 1.55 3.79
C TYR A 28 6.58 0.19 3.48
N VAL A 29 5.99 0.08 2.28
CA VAL A 29 5.42 -1.16 1.75
C VAL A 29 5.94 -1.38 0.33
N GLY A 30 6.68 -2.48 0.14
CA GLY A 30 7.10 -2.93 -1.18
C GLY A 30 6.03 -3.82 -1.82
N LEU A 31 5.70 -3.55 -3.08
CA LEU A 31 4.73 -4.32 -3.85
C LEU A 31 5.38 -4.83 -5.14
N SER A 32 5.16 -6.10 -5.47
CA SER A 32 5.71 -6.72 -6.68
C SER A 32 4.66 -7.59 -7.38
N ARG A 33 4.90 -7.87 -8.67
CA ARG A 33 4.04 -8.72 -9.51
C ARG A 33 2.57 -8.31 -9.52
N LEU A 34 2.32 -7.00 -9.51
CA LEU A 34 0.97 -6.47 -9.53
C LEU A 34 0.31 -6.74 -10.90
N PRO A 35 -0.95 -7.20 -10.95
CA PRO A 35 -1.64 -7.46 -12.21
C PRO A 35 -1.91 -6.17 -12.97
N THR A 36 -1.95 -6.27 -14.30
CA THR A 36 -2.27 -5.14 -15.17
C THR A 36 -3.69 -4.62 -14.91
N GLY A 37 -3.88 -3.31 -14.97
CA GLY A 37 -5.19 -2.68 -14.76
C GLY A 37 -5.16 -1.53 -13.78
N LYS A 38 -6.35 -1.02 -13.45
CA LYS A 38 -6.53 0.04 -12.44
C LYS A 38 -6.62 -0.59 -11.06
N THR A 39 -5.91 0.01 -10.10
CA THR A 39 -5.99 -0.42 -8.71
C THR A 39 -5.93 0.78 -7.76
N LYS A 40 -6.19 0.51 -6.50
CA LYS A 40 -6.28 1.49 -5.43
C LYS A 40 -5.59 0.93 -4.18
N LEU A 41 -4.63 1.68 -3.67
CA LEU A 41 -4.03 1.48 -2.35
C LEU A 41 -4.75 2.40 -1.36
N VAL A 42 -5.26 1.82 -0.29
CA VAL A 42 -5.80 2.51 0.87
C VAL A 42 -4.79 2.33 1.99
N HIS A 43 -4.32 3.43 2.57
CA HIS A 43 -3.38 3.47 3.66
C HIS A 43 -4.06 4.15 4.85
N THR A 44 -3.98 3.55 6.04
CA THR A 44 -4.52 4.13 7.27
C THR A 44 -3.46 4.08 8.36
N SER A 45 -3.07 5.24 8.88
CA SER A 45 -2.13 5.37 10.00
C SER A 45 -2.86 5.74 11.28
N VAL A 46 -2.53 5.06 12.37
CA VAL A 46 -3.05 5.36 13.72
C VAL A 46 -1.92 6.00 14.52
N ALA A 47 -2.04 7.30 14.79
CA ALA A 47 -1.11 8.01 15.64
C ALA A 47 -1.41 7.75 17.14
N SER A 48 -0.43 8.01 18.01
CA SER A 48 -0.54 7.91 19.47
C SER A 48 -1.49 8.98 20.02
N LYS A 49 -2.80 8.80 19.77
CA LYS A 49 -3.97 9.55 20.26
C LYS A 49 -5.28 9.02 19.62
N ASN A 50 -5.28 7.80 19.05
CA ASN A 50 -6.38 7.24 18.25
C ASN A 50 -6.83 8.13 17.09
N GLN A 51 -5.98 9.05 16.64
CA GLN A 51 -6.26 9.87 15.47
C GLN A 51 -5.88 9.04 14.24
N GLU A 52 -6.92 8.54 13.56
CA GLU A 52 -6.80 7.76 12.34
C GLU A 52 -6.74 8.70 11.13
N THR A 53 -5.71 8.56 10.30
CA THR A 53 -5.60 9.26 9.02
C THR A 53 -5.64 8.23 7.90
N THR A 54 -6.57 8.39 6.96
CA THR A 54 -6.72 7.48 5.81
C THR A 54 -6.42 8.21 4.50
N GLU A 55 -5.49 7.66 3.73
CA GLU A 55 -5.06 8.15 2.43
C GLU A 55 -5.36 7.13 1.34
N GLN A 56 -5.63 7.63 0.13
CA GLN A 56 -6.04 6.79 -0.99
C GLN A 56 -5.23 7.15 -2.23
N TYR A 57 -4.53 6.15 -2.78
CA TYR A 57 -3.70 6.29 -3.97
C TYR A 57 -4.29 5.46 -5.11
N HIS A 58 -4.53 6.12 -6.24
CA HIS A 58 -5.06 5.50 -7.45
C HIS A 58 -3.93 5.37 -8.47
N PHE A 59 -3.72 4.17 -9.03
CA PHE A 59 -2.70 3.95 -10.05
C PHE A 59 -3.14 2.90 -11.08
N LYS A 60 -2.50 2.94 -12.25
CA LYS A 60 -2.76 2.02 -13.38
C LYS A 60 -1.47 1.33 -13.77
N ILE A 61 -1.50 0.00 -13.81
CA ILE A 61 -0.38 -0.83 -14.25
C ILE A 61 -0.59 -1.15 -15.73
N SER A 62 0.32 -0.66 -16.56
CA SER A 62 0.30 -0.92 -18.00
C SER A 62 0.72 -2.37 -18.30
N PRO A 63 0.07 -3.03 -19.27
CA PRO A 63 0.52 -4.32 -19.76
C PRO A 63 1.93 -4.26 -20.35
N ILE A 64 2.72 -5.30 -20.06
CA ILE A 64 4.03 -5.52 -20.66
C ILE A 64 3.78 -6.23 -21.99
N TYR A 65 3.78 -5.48 -23.09
CA TYR A 65 3.74 -6.06 -24.42
C TYR A 65 5.15 -6.43 -24.85
N TYR A 66 5.42 -7.71 -25.02
CA TYR A 66 6.59 -8.15 -25.78
C TYR A 66 6.26 -7.95 -27.25
N SER A 67 6.93 -7.02 -27.92
CA SER A 67 6.81 -6.90 -29.37
C SER A 67 7.24 -8.23 -29.99
N SER A 68 6.34 -8.91 -30.70
CA SER A 68 6.62 -10.14 -31.45
C SER A 68 7.45 -9.87 -32.72
N ALA A 69 8.32 -8.85 -32.71
CA ALA A 69 8.99 -8.29 -33.88
C ALA A 69 10.26 -9.05 -34.30
N PHE A 70 10.35 -10.34 -34.00
CA PHE A 70 11.34 -11.28 -34.53
C PHE A 70 10.67 -12.66 -34.60
N ARG A 71 10.03 -12.95 -35.74
CA ARG A 71 10.01 -14.32 -36.25
C ARG A 71 11.09 -14.42 -37.30
#